data_AF-A0A3Q1IFF9-F1
#
_entry.id   AF-A0A3Q1IFF9-F1
#
_cell.length_a   1.000
_cell.length_b   1.000
_cell.length_c   1.000
_cell.angle_alpha   90.00
_cell.angle_beta   90.00
_cell.angle_gamma   90.00
#
_symmetry.space_group_name_H-M   'P 1'
#
loop_
_entity.id
_entity.type
_entity.pdbx_description
1 polymer ?
#
loop_
_entity_poly.entity_id
_entity_poly.type
_entity_poly.pdbx_seq_one_letter_code
_entity_poly.pdbx_strand_id
1 'polypeptide(L)'
;MEVMENPDEVESNEKERLKMRIGVLEESVKSCEMECKASRETVLRLVAELDRERRKAANSAAALDSLKVELDGLAVGRRSVEMETQTLTERIEASKRVIEAARRESNCLEKQVKELERKLQASQEETQAAEEKLQMFLKKVAGLLQVKSENLIVPTEREILQKLDKTMTELEARLCRITQELNERTELQHGALQRAQLAEQQVQDLRERLQSLETELLTADVQRDGLRHSKQQYEEFLEKLSETMKVDSIAVDIGFDMRLKLILSRAEQLVKQEGAALMESKSLTYSLQRKVKSHKEQLESKGLHIQFLRKKISELEEEKRSRSAAEQEEGLMETRRLQRKVERLQNELKAAKLSNTELKAQLTHTNELKLKVMEQSQTMQEQKKRLDQLMEGKTKLEKKLSTVSSDLQSKEKKTRDDQQQLNTLRQSLAQLSDRERELVDFQMVVSQMLGLDATTLAHPNYEIIKLLETFLHTHHHHHHLHHHVNLPWHCPTHLRPHLHPQIQDLPNSSSLDVSTLRSTCQDDAVPL
;
A
#
# COMPACT_ATOMS: atom_id res chain seq x y z
N MET A 1 -53.02 -8.78 -29.61
CA MET A 1 -52.36 -9.53 -28.53
C MET A 1 -51.50 -8.51 -27.79
N GLU A 2 -52.18 -7.70 -26.98
CA GLU A 2 -51.52 -6.71 -26.13
C GLU A 2 -50.86 -7.49 -24.99
N VAL A 3 -49.54 -7.46 -24.95
CA VAL A 3 -48.77 -7.99 -23.83
C VAL A 3 -49.02 -7.02 -22.68
N MET A 4 -49.94 -7.38 -21.78
CA MET A 4 -50.08 -6.71 -20.49
C MET A 4 -48.78 -6.93 -19.73
N GLU A 5 -47.91 -5.93 -19.74
CA GLU A 5 -46.75 -5.87 -18.85
C GLU A 5 -47.25 -5.93 -17.40
N ASN A 6 -46.63 -6.81 -16.61
CA ASN A 6 -46.98 -7.03 -15.22
C ASN A 6 -46.73 -5.73 -14.42
N PRO A 7 -47.74 -5.11 -13.81
CA PRO A 7 -47.59 -3.82 -13.12
C PRO A 7 -46.54 -3.86 -12.00
N ASP A 8 -46.39 -5.01 -11.33
CA ASP A 8 -45.38 -5.23 -10.28
C ASP A 8 -43.93 -5.17 -10.81
N GLU A 9 -43.70 -5.55 -12.06
CA GLU A 9 -42.37 -5.60 -12.67
C GLU A 9 -41.92 -4.20 -13.13
N VAL A 10 -42.86 -3.39 -13.62
CA VAL A 10 -42.65 -1.98 -13.98
C VAL A 10 -42.34 -1.16 -12.72
N GLU A 11 -43.09 -1.36 -11.63
CA GLU A 11 -42.88 -0.68 -10.35
C GLU A 11 -41.54 -1.08 -9.70
N SER A 12 -41.14 -2.35 -9.80
CA SER A 12 -39.83 -2.82 -9.35
C SER A 12 -38.67 -2.18 -10.13
N ASN A 13 -38.78 -2.11 -11.46
CA ASN A 13 -37.78 -1.48 -12.33
C ASN A 13 -37.67 0.04 -12.12
N GLU A 14 -38.79 0.71 -11.82
CA GLU A 14 -38.79 2.14 -11.46
C GLU A 14 -38.15 2.37 -10.07
N LYS A 15 -38.46 1.52 -9.09
CA LYS A 15 -37.82 1.55 -7.77
C LYS A 15 -36.32 1.34 -7.83
N GLU A 16 -35.84 0.45 -8.69
CA GLU A 16 -34.40 0.21 -8.89
C GLU A 16 -33.72 1.41 -9.57
N ARG A 17 -34.35 2.01 -10.57
CA ARG A 17 -33.88 3.27 -11.20
C ARG A 17 -33.81 4.42 -10.20
N LEU A 18 -34.81 4.57 -9.35
CA LEU A 18 -34.81 5.57 -8.28
C LEU A 18 -33.69 5.33 -7.26
N LYS A 19 -33.46 4.07 -6.86
CA LYS A 19 -32.32 3.72 -5.98
C LYS A 19 -30.97 4.05 -6.61
N MET A 20 -30.77 3.73 -7.89
CA MET A 20 -29.55 4.10 -8.61
C MET A 20 -29.37 5.63 -8.64
N ARG A 21 -30.45 6.38 -8.93
CA ARG A 21 -30.42 7.85 -8.94
C ARG A 21 -30.13 8.45 -7.57
N ILE A 22 -30.67 7.87 -6.50
CA ILE A 22 -30.35 8.25 -5.12
C ILE A 22 -28.87 8.00 -4.83
N GLY A 23 -28.33 6.83 -5.20
CA GLY A 23 -26.92 6.50 -5.02
C GLY A 23 -25.98 7.51 -5.71
N VAL A 24 -26.25 7.84 -6.98
CA VAL A 24 -25.49 8.86 -7.72
C VAL A 24 -25.59 10.23 -7.06
N LEU A 25 -26.78 10.64 -6.59
CA LEU A 25 -26.96 11.90 -5.90
C LEU A 25 -26.20 11.93 -4.56
N GLU A 26 -26.23 10.86 -3.78
CA GLU A 26 -25.48 10.74 -2.53
C GLU A 26 -23.96 10.80 -2.76
N GLU A 27 -23.45 10.15 -3.80
CA GLU A 27 -22.05 10.24 -4.20
C GLU A 27 -21.67 11.65 -4.64
N SER A 28 -22.53 12.33 -5.40
CA SER A 28 -22.31 13.72 -5.82
C SER A 28 -22.27 14.68 -4.62
N VAL A 29 -23.15 14.48 -3.63
CA VAL A 29 -23.18 15.27 -2.40
C VAL A 29 -21.91 15.03 -1.60
N LYS A 30 -21.50 13.77 -1.40
CA LYS A 30 -20.24 13.43 -0.71
C LYS A 30 -19.03 14.03 -1.42
N SER A 31 -18.98 13.98 -2.75
CA SER A 31 -17.91 14.58 -3.55
C SER A 31 -17.86 16.10 -3.34
N CYS A 32 -19.01 16.77 -3.43
CA CYS A 32 -19.13 18.22 -3.19
C CYS A 32 -18.72 18.59 -1.76
N GLU A 33 -19.12 17.84 -0.74
CA GLU A 33 -18.70 18.07 0.65
C GLU A 33 -17.18 17.96 0.83
N MET A 34 -16.56 16.98 0.18
CA MET A 34 -15.10 16.82 0.21
C MET A 34 -14.39 17.96 -0.50
N GLU A 35 -14.91 18.42 -1.64
CA GLU A 35 -14.40 19.59 -2.35
C GLU A 35 -14.56 20.88 -1.52
N CYS A 36 -15.71 21.09 -0.88
CA CYS A 36 -15.93 22.22 0.04
C CYS A 36 -14.96 22.18 1.22
N LYS A 37 -14.67 21.00 1.79
CA LYS A 37 -13.68 20.85 2.86
C LYS A 37 -12.27 21.21 2.38
N ALA A 38 -11.86 20.70 1.21
CA ALA A 38 -10.56 21.00 0.61
C ALA A 38 -10.40 22.49 0.25
N SER A 39 -11.46 23.11 -0.27
CA SER A 39 -11.53 24.54 -0.55
C SER A 39 -11.40 25.36 0.73
N ARG A 40 -12.15 25.01 1.78
CA ARG A 40 -12.06 25.67 3.10
C ARG A 40 -10.66 25.58 3.69
N GLU A 41 -10.02 24.41 3.63
CA GLU A 41 -8.66 24.23 4.10
C GLU A 41 -7.67 25.10 3.32
N THR A 42 -7.84 25.20 2.00
CA THR A 42 -7.02 26.06 1.14
C THR A 42 -7.20 27.53 1.46
N VAL A 43 -8.43 27.98 1.68
CA VAL A 43 -8.71 29.35 2.13
C VAL A 43 -8.03 29.63 3.47
N LEU A 44 -8.13 28.73 4.45
CA LEU A 44 -7.48 28.90 5.75
C LEU A 44 -5.94 28.99 5.63
N ARG A 45 -5.34 28.16 4.77
CA ARG A 45 -3.90 28.21 4.49
C ARG A 45 -3.48 29.54 3.86
N LEU A 46 -4.22 30.01 2.85
CA LEU A 46 -3.96 31.29 2.19
C LEU A 46 -4.14 32.48 3.13
N VAL A 47 -5.12 32.44 4.04
CA VAL A 47 -5.30 33.47 5.07
C VAL A 47 -4.10 33.51 6.02
N ALA A 48 -3.62 32.35 6.47
CA ALA A 48 -2.43 32.27 7.32
C ALA A 48 -1.16 32.79 6.61
N GLU A 49 -1.01 32.49 5.31
CA GLU A 49 0.06 33.03 4.48
C GLU A 49 -0.05 34.55 4.31
N LEU A 50 -1.26 35.07 4.03
CA LEU A 50 -1.53 36.50 3.94
C LEU A 50 -1.18 37.23 5.24
N ASP A 51 -1.56 36.68 6.39
CA ASP A 51 -1.26 37.28 7.70
C ASP A 51 0.23 37.23 8.03
N ARG A 52 0.93 36.18 7.58
CA ARG A 52 2.39 36.11 7.68
C ARG A 52 3.06 37.18 6.80
N GLU A 53 2.61 37.37 5.56
CA GLU A 53 3.16 38.40 4.67
C GLU A 53 2.82 39.81 5.15
N ARG A 54 1.62 40.06 5.67
CA ARG A 54 1.25 41.33 6.31
C ARG A 54 2.16 41.67 7.47
N ARG A 55 2.46 40.70 8.35
CA ARG A 55 3.41 40.91 9.46
C ARG A 55 4.81 41.23 8.97
N LYS A 56 5.31 40.55 7.93
CA LYS A 56 6.61 40.86 7.34
C LYS A 56 6.63 42.26 6.73
N ALA A 57 5.59 42.64 5.99
CA ALA A 57 5.47 43.97 5.39
C ALA A 57 5.46 45.07 6.47
N ALA A 58 4.69 44.87 7.55
CA ALA A 58 4.67 45.79 8.68
C ALA A 58 6.04 45.92 9.36
N ASN A 59 6.72 44.79 9.61
CA ASN A 59 8.08 44.80 10.18
C ASN A 59 9.08 45.50 9.26
N SER A 60 8.99 45.28 7.95
CA SER A 60 9.85 45.96 6.97
C SER A 60 9.57 47.45 6.89
N ALA A 61 8.31 47.88 6.99
CA ALA A 61 7.94 49.28 7.03
C ALA A 61 8.50 49.97 8.29
N ALA A 62 8.35 49.34 9.46
CA ALA A 62 8.91 49.85 10.71
C ALA A 62 10.44 49.97 10.65
N ALA A 63 11.13 48.98 10.06
CA ALA A 63 12.57 49.04 9.86
C ALA A 63 12.98 50.19 8.92
N LEU A 64 12.24 50.40 7.82
CA LEU A 64 12.49 51.52 6.90
C LEU A 64 12.29 52.87 7.59
N ASP A 65 11.27 53.02 8.43
CA ASP A 65 11.02 54.27 9.13
C ASP A 65 12.08 54.54 10.20
N SER A 66 12.57 53.50 10.90
CA SER A 66 13.74 53.62 11.79
C SER A 66 14.97 54.11 11.04
N LEU A 67 15.27 53.52 9.88
CA LEU A 67 16.41 53.92 9.04
C LEU A 67 16.27 55.36 8.51
N LYS A 68 15.05 55.83 8.21
CA LYS A 68 14.83 57.23 7.83
C LYS A 68 15.16 58.19 8.98
N VAL A 69 14.72 57.88 10.20
CA VAL A 69 15.02 58.70 11.38
C VAL A 69 16.52 58.76 11.65
N GLU A 70 17.22 57.62 11.52
CA GLU A 70 18.68 57.58 11.62
C GLU A 70 19.36 58.40 10.53
N LEU A 71 18.88 58.31 9.28
CA LEU A 71 19.40 59.09 8.16
C LEU A 71 19.23 60.60 8.37
N ASP A 72 18.06 61.03 8.86
CA ASP A 72 17.79 62.43 9.19
C ASP A 72 18.69 62.92 10.33
N GLY A 73 18.89 62.09 11.36
CA GLY A 73 19.83 62.36 12.45
C GLY A 73 21.27 62.52 11.95
N LEU A 74 21.73 61.62 11.09
CA LEU A 74 23.05 61.69 10.45
C LEU A 74 23.18 62.92 9.55
N ALA A 75 22.12 63.31 8.83
CA ALA A 75 22.12 64.50 7.99
C ALA A 75 22.18 65.81 8.81
N VAL A 76 21.56 65.84 10.00
CA VAL A 76 21.72 66.95 10.95
C VAL A 76 23.14 66.99 11.52
N GLY A 77 23.66 65.84 11.96
CA GLY A 77 25.03 65.73 12.49
C GLY A 77 26.08 66.19 11.48
N ARG A 78 25.95 65.76 10.21
CA ARG A 78 26.84 66.19 9.12
C ARG A 78 26.82 67.72 8.94
N ARG A 79 25.64 68.35 8.92
CA ARG A 79 25.51 69.81 8.79
C ARG A 79 26.17 70.56 9.96
N SER A 80 26.08 70.02 11.18
CA SER A 80 26.75 70.61 12.35
C SER A 80 28.27 70.59 12.17
N VAL A 81 28.84 69.45 11.76
CA VAL A 81 30.27 69.31 11.52
C VAL A 81 30.72 70.19 10.37
N GLU A 82 29.96 70.27 9.27
CA GLU A 82 30.23 71.19 8.16
C GLU A 82 30.32 72.65 8.65
N MET A 83 29.39 73.09 9.50
CA MET A 83 29.39 74.44 10.05
C MET A 83 30.59 74.71 10.99
N GLU A 84 30.97 73.72 11.81
CA GLU A 84 32.18 73.79 12.64
C GLU A 84 33.45 73.87 11.78
N THR A 85 33.56 73.05 10.73
CA THR A 85 34.72 73.09 9.81
C THR A 85 34.84 74.44 9.12
N GLN A 86 33.72 75.04 8.71
CA GLN A 86 33.70 76.38 8.11
C GLN A 86 34.19 77.43 9.11
N THR A 87 33.67 77.40 10.34
CA THR A 87 34.08 78.31 11.42
C THR A 87 35.57 78.19 11.74
N LEU A 88 36.10 76.97 11.83
CA LEU A 88 37.52 76.73 12.06
C LEU A 88 38.38 77.23 10.91
N THR A 89 37.92 77.05 9.67
CA THR A 89 38.60 77.56 8.47
C THR A 89 38.68 79.09 8.49
N GLU A 90 37.57 79.76 8.79
CA GLU A 90 37.53 81.23 8.94
C GLU A 90 38.49 81.74 10.03
N ARG A 91 38.58 81.03 11.17
CA ARG A 91 39.54 81.35 12.25
C ARG A 91 40.98 81.17 11.81
N ILE A 92 41.29 80.12 11.06
CA ILE A 92 42.63 79.90 10.51
C ILE A 92 42.99 81.02 9.53
N GLU A 93 42.08 81.41 8.64
CA GLU A 93 42.30 82.52 7.70
C GLU A 93 42.48 83.87 8.42
N ALA A 94 41.70 84.12 9.47
CA ALA A 94 41.89 85.30 10.32
C ALA A 94 43.27 85.30 10.99
N SER A 95 43.68 84.18 11.59
CA SER A 95 45.00 84.03 12.21
C SER A 95 46.15 84.22 11.21
N LYS A 96 46.03 83.64 10.00
CA LYS A 96 46.99 83.86 8.91
C LYS A 96 47.14 85.35 8.57
N ARG A 97 46.04 86.09 8.44
CA ARG A 97 46.06 87.54 8.17
C ARG A 97 46.78 88.32 9.29
N VAL A 98 46.55 87.96 10.55
CA VAL A 98 47.22 88.58 11.70
C VAL A 98 48.73 88.29 11.68
N ILE A 99 49.13 87.05 11.45
CA ILE A 99 50.54 86.67 11.35
C ILE A 99 51.24 87.41 10.21
N GLU A 100 50.59 87.54 9.05
CA GLU A 100 51.15 88.30 7.95
C GLU A 100 51.28 89.80 8.27
N ALA A 101 50.32 90.39 8.97
CA ALA A 101 50.41 91.78 9.43
C ALA A 101 51.59 91.97 10.40
N ALA A 102 51.72 91.09 11.40
CA ALA A 102 52.83 91.11 12.34
C ALA A 102 54.20 90.93 11.65
N ARG A 103 54.29 90.06 10.63
CA ARG A 103 55.50 89.93 9.81
C ARG A 103 55.84 91.22 9.06
N ARG A 104 54.84 91.91 8.48
CA ARG A 104 55.06 93.19 7.79
C ARG A 104 55.56 94.27 8.76
N GLU A 105 54.99 94.32 9.97
CA GLU A 105 55.41 95.25 11.03
C GLU A 105 56.83 94.95 11.52
N SER A 106 57.15 93.69 11.79
CA SER A 106 58.50 93.26 12.16
C SER A 106 59.55 93.67 11.12
N ASN A 107 59.26 93.46 9.82
CA ASN A 107 60.13 93.91 8.74
C ASN A 107 60.28 95.45 8.69
N CYS A 108 59.26 96.22 9.08
CA CYS A 108 59.33 97.68 9.15
C CYS A 108 60.23 98.13 10.31
N LEU A 109 60.04 97.53 11.50
CA LEU A 109 60.86 97.80 12.67
C LEU A 109 62.33 97.43 12.42
N GLU A 110 62.61 96.30 11.78
CA GLU A 110 63.98 95.90 11.43
C GLU A 110 64.67 96.95 10.52
N LYS A 111 63.93 97.54 9.57
CA LYS A 111 64.45 98.63 8.74
C LYS A 111 64.75 99.89 9.57
N GLN A 112 63.88 100.23 10.53
CA GLN A 112 64.09 101.38 11.43
C GLN A 112 65.30 101.16 12.33
N VAL A 113 65.48 99.96 12.89
CA VAL A 113 66.67 99.61 13.68
C VAL A 113 67.94 99.81 12.87
N LYS A 114 67.98 99.26 11.64
CA LYS A 114 69.14 99.44 10.73
C LYS A 114 69.40 100.92 10.39
N GLU A 115 68.36 101.75 10.31
CA GLU A 115 68.54 103.19 10.09
C GLU A 115 69.11 103.90 11.33
N LEU A 116 68.60 103.59 12.51
CA LEU A 116 69.09 104.14 13.77
C LEU A 116 70.54 103.73 14.05
N GLU A 117 70.92 102.49 13.76
CA GLU A 117 72.30 102.01 13.84
C GLU A 117 73.24 102.85 12.95
N ARG A 118 72.84 103.14 11.70
CA ARG A 118 73.63 104.01 10.80
C ARG A 118 73.75 105.44 11.35
N LYS A 119 72.67 106.00 11.91
CA LYS A 119 72.70 107.35 12.51
C LYS A 119 73.59 107.41 13.74
N LEU A 120 73.54 106.38 14.59
CA LEU A 120 74.38 106.27 15.78
C LEU A 120 75.86 106.21 15.39
N GLN A 121 76.20 105.38 14.40
CA GLN A 121 77.56 105.26 13.89
C GLN A 121 78.08 106.61 13.35
N ALA A 122 77.28 107.30 12.53
CA ALA A 122 77.65 108.62 12.00
C ALA A 122 77.85 109.66 13.12
N SER A 123 76.97 109.67 14.13
CA SER A 123 77.11 110.56 15.29
C SER A 123 78.37 110.25 16.10
N GLN A 124 78.70 108.96 16.30
CA GLN A 124 79.91 108.57 17.01
C GLN A 124 81.18 109.07 16.30
N GLU A 125 81.25 108.89 14.97
CA GLU A 125 82.36 109.40 14.16
C GLU A 125 82.49 110.93 14.26
N GLU A 126 81.36 111.66 14.26
CA GLU A 126 81.35 113.12 14.42
C GLU A 126 81.80 113.57 15.82
N THR A 127 81.37 112.87 16.88
CA THR A 127 81.82 113.16 18.25
C THR A 127 83.32 112.92 18.44
N GLN A 128 83.87 111.83 17.90
CA GLN A 128 85.32 111.57 17.94
C GLN A 128 86.10 112.68 17.24
N ALA A 129 85.66 113.11 16.05
CA ALA A 129 86.29 114.21 15.34
C ALA A 129 86.22 115.55 16.11
N ALA A 130 85.17 115.79 16.90
CA ALA A 130 85.06 116.97 17.76
C ALA A 130 85.99 116.91 18.97
N GLU A 131 86.11 115.74 19.61
CA GLU A 131 87.03 115.51 20.74
C GLU A 131 88.50 115.73 20.35
N GLU A 132 88.91 115.24 19.18
CA GLU A 132 90.26 115.46 18.65
C GLU A 132 90.56 116.96 18.47
N LYS A 133 89.60 117.73 17.97
CA LYS A 133 89.72 119.20 17.83
C LYS A 133 89.84 119.88 19.20
N LEU A 134 89.07 119.45 20.20
CA LEU A 134 89.13 120.01 21.56
C LEU A 134 90.49 119.75 22.23
N GLN A 135 91.04 118.53 22.09
CA GLN A 135 92.38 118.22 22.60
C GLN A 135 93.47 119.11 22.00
N MET A 136 93.38 119.41 20.70
CA MET A 136 94.29 120.36 20.06
C MET A 136 94.15 121.78 20.63
N PHE A 137 92.93 122.22 20.92
CA PHE A 137 92.68 123.54 21.52
C PHE A 137 93.25 123.65 22.93
N LEU A 138 93.04 122.65 23.79
CA LEU A 138 93.55 122.64 25.16
C LEU A 138 95.08 122.73 25.22
N LYS A 139 95.79 122.07 24.29
CA LYS A 139 97.25 122.19 24.15
C LYS A 139 97.70 123.63 23.85
N LYS A 140 96.92 124.38 23.06
CA LYS A 140 97.21 125.80 22.76
C LYS A 140 97.01 126.68 24.00
N VAL A 141 95.94 126.47 24.76
CA VAL A 141 95.65 127.26 25.98
C VAL A 141 96.70 127.01 27.06
N ALA A 142 97.17 125.76 27.22
CA ALA A 142 98.25 125.43 28.15
C ALA A 142 99.55 126.21 27.87
N GLY A 143 99.83 126.56 26.60
CA GLY A 143 100.97 127.40 26.22
C GLY A 143 100.81 128.89 26.54
N LEU A 144 99.56 129.38 26.64
CA LEU A 144 99.28 130.79 26.92
C LEU A 144 99.32 131.15 28.42
N LEU A 145 99.20 130.15 29.31
CA LEU A 145 99.13 130.35 30.76
C LEU A 145 100.51 130.41 31.47
N GLN A 146 101.62 130.58 30.74
CA GLN A 146 103.02 130.52 31.25
C GLN A 146 103.70 131.89 31.50
N VAL A 147 102.95 133.00 31.72
CA VAL A 147 103.52 134.33 32.04
C VAL A 147 102.75 135.01 33.17
N LYS A 148 103.45 135.33 34.28
CA LYS A 148 102.94 136.04 35.48
C LYS A 148 103.19 137.55 35.38
N SER A 149 102.29 138.36 35.94
CA SER A 149 102.60 139.71 36.44
C SER A 149 101.71 140.06 37.63
N GLU A 150 102.30 140.79 38.58
CA GLU A 150 101.94 140.89 39.99
C GLU A 150 101.85 142.39 40.40
N ASN A 151 101.02 142.66 41.42
CA ASN A 151 101.04 143.76 42.39
C ASN A 151 100.18 145.03 42.20
N LEU A 152 99.32 145.21 43.21
CA LEU A 152 98.46 146.33 43.60
C LEU A 152 99.15 147.16 44.70
N ILE A 153 99.00 148.50 44.71
CA ILE A 153 99.21 149.34 45.91
C ILE A 153 98.14 150.44 46.02
N VAL A 154 97.68 150.64 47.26
CA VAL A 154 96.59 151.48 47.83
C VAL A 154 97.06 152.93 48.12
N PRO A 155 96.15 153.94 48.18
CA PRO A 155 96.45 155.18 48.94
C PRO A 155 95.31 155.69 49.84
N THR A 156 95.53 156.83 50.52
CA THR A 156 95.05 157.31 51.86
C THR A 156 94.07 158.54 51.89
N GLU A 157 93.22 158.63 52.92
CA GLU A 157 92.39 159.66 53.60
C GLU A 157 91.53 160.70 52.84
N ARG A 158 91.89 161.14 51.62
CA ARG A 158 90.87 161.64 50.65
C ARG A 158 89.92 160.52 50.23
N GLU A 159 90.38 159.30 50.47
CA GLU A 159 89.60 158.10 50.39
C GLU A 159 88.79 157.76 51.63
N ILE A 160 88.43 158.68 52.53
CA ILE A 160 87.30 158.46 53.48
C ILE A 160 85.96 158.92 52.89
N LEU A 161 85.94 160.05 52.16
CA LEU A 161 84.76 160.50 51.39
C LEU A 161 84.66 159.77 50.05
N GLN A 162 85.80 159.53 49.41
CA GLN A 162 85.89 158.52 48.37
C GLN A 162 85.71 157.11 48.95
N LYS A 163 85.92 156.82 50.26
CA LYS A 163 85.46 155.54 50.88
C LYS A 163 83.97 155.56 51.07
N LEU A 164 83.32 156.69 51.34
CA LEU A 164 81.86 156.70 51.51
C LEU A 164 81.16 156.51 50.17
N ASP A 165 81.60 157.24 49.14
CA ASP A 165 81.19 157.01 47.74
C ASP A 165 81.70 155.66 47.22
N LYS A 166 82.91 155.19 47.60
CA LYS A 166 83.36 153.81 47.34
C LYS A 166 82.55 152.79 48.11
N THR A 167 82.07 153.08 49.32
CA THR A 167 81.28 152.13 50.13
C THR A 167 79.86 152.09 49.63
N MET A 168 79.32 153.22 49.16
CA MET A 168 78.03 153.28 48.48
C MET A 168 78.13 152.57 47.14
N THR A 169 79.14 152.87 46.31
CA THR A 169 79.39 152.13 45.06
C THR A 169 79.82 150.68 45.32
N GLU A 170 80.44 150.33 46.45
CA GLU A 170 80.73 148.95 46.85
C GLU A 170 79.50 148.22 47.38
N LEU A 171 78.61 148.91 48.09
CA LEU A 171 77.32 148.40 48.56
C LEU A 171 76.36 148.23 47.39
N GLU A 172 76.33 149.15 46.44
CA GLU A 172 75.64 149.04 45.15
C GLU A 172 76.26 147.93 44.32
N ALA A 173 77.59 147.83 44.22
CA ALA A 173 78.24 146.71 43.55
C ALA A 173 78.00 145.38 44.30
N ARG A 174 77.88 145.39 45.63
CA ARG A 174 77.48 144.21 46.43
C ARG A 174 76.02 143.87 46.21
N LEU A 175 75.12 144.84 46.12
CA LEU A 175 73.71 144.64 45.82
C LEU A 175 73.54 144.11 44.41
N CYS A 176 74.23 144.67 43.42
CA CYS A 176 74.29 144.14 42.06
C CYS A 176 74.85 142.72 42.05
N ARG A 177 75.95 142.45 42.76
CA ARG A 177 76.51 141.08 42.91
C ARG A 177 75.51 140.12 43.55
N ILE A 178 74.89 140.49 44.67
CA ILE A 178 73.89 139.66 45.36
C ILE A 178 72.65 139.45 44.49
N THR A 179 72.21 140.47 43.75
CA THR A 179 71.08 140.36 42.82
C THR A 179 71.42 139.44 41.65
N GLN A 180 72.64 139.53 41.13
CA GLN A 180 73.15 138.68 40.07
C GLN A 180 73.31 137.23 40.54
N GLU A 181 73.89 137.01 41.73
CA GLU A 181 74.00 135.70 42.39
C GLU A 181 72.62 135.10 42.71
N LEU A 182 71.64 135.93 43.11
CA LEU A 182 70.27 135.49 43.36
C LEU A 182 69.60 135.06 42.05
N ASN A 183 69.75 135.85 40.98
CA ASN A 183 69.23 135.51 39.66
C ASN A 183 69.85 134.20 39.15
N GLU A 184 71.17 134.07 39.21
CA GLU A 184 71.90 132.84 38.86
C GLU A 184 71.39 131.64 39.69
N ARG A 185 71.18 131.82 41.00
CA ARG A 185 70.59 130.76 41.83
C ARG A 185 69.17 130.40 41.45
N THR A 186 68.32 131.37 41.10
CA THR A 186 66.94 131.10 40.68
C THR A 186 66.87 130.38 39.34
N GLU A 187 67.74 130.73 38.39
CA GLU A 187 67.86 130.03 37.10
C GLU A 187 68.35 128.60 37.29
N LEU A 188 69.37 128.41 38.14
CA LEU A 188 69.85 127.07 38.50
C LEU A 188 68.77 126.23 39.19
N GLN A 189 67.99 126.83 40.10
CA GLN A 189 66.88 126.15 40.79
C GLN A 189 65.76 125.77 39.81
N HIS A 190 65.41 126.68 38.89
CA HIS A 190 64.40 126.39 37.87
C HIS A 190 64.86 125.29 36.91
N GLY A 191 66.11 125.34 36.45
CA GLY A 191 66.71 124.27 35.63
C GLY A 191 66.81 122.94 36.36
N ALA A 192 67.10 122.93 37.67
CA ALA A 192 67.08 121.73 38.49
C ALA A 192 65.68 121.14 38.63
N LEU A 193 64.65 121.99 38.82
CA LEU A 193 63.25 121.56 38.90
C LEU A 193 62.76 120.97 37.58
N GLN A 194 63.04 121.61 36.44
CA GLN A 194 62.68 121.07 35.13
C GLN A 194 63.34 119.71 34.87
N ARG A 195 64.64 119.57 35.21
CA ARG A 195 65.34 118.27 35.10
C ARG A 195 64.72 117.22 36.02
N ALA A 196 64.33 117.58 37.24
CA ALA A 196 63.66 116.66 38.16
C ALA A 196 62.30 116.21 37.62
N GLN A 197 61.49 117.12 37.08
CA GLN A 197 60.19 116.80 36.48
C GLN A 197 60.33 115.87 35.26
N LEU A 198 61.31 116.12 34.40
CA LEU A 198 61.58 115.24 33.25
C LEU A 198 62.03 113.85 33.71
N ALA A 199 62.88 113.78 34.73
CA ALA A 199 63.30 112.50 35.31
C ALA A 199 62.12 111.75 35.95
N GLU A 200 61.22 112.45 36.66
CA GLU A 200 60.00 111.86 37.23
C GLU A 200 59.07 111.30 36.15
N GLN A 201 58.86 112.03 35.05
CA GLN A 201 58.09 111.55 33.90
C GLN A 201 58.71 110.29 33.28
N GLN A 202 60.03 110.30 33.04
CA GLN A 202 60.74 109.13 32.51
C GLN A 202 60.62 107.92 33.43
N VAL A 203 60.72 108.13 34.76
CA VAL A 203 60.55 107.05 35.73
C VAL A 203 59.11 106.51 35.71
N GLN A 204 58.12 107.39 35.55
CA GLN A 204 56.72 106.97 35.47
C GLN A 204 56.45 106.15 34.19
N ASP A 205 56.93 106.61 33.03
CA ASP A 205 56.81 105.89 31.76
C ASP A 205 57.48 104.50 31.83
N LEU A 206 58.66 104.44 32.45
CA LEU A 206 59.38 103.17 32.67
C LEU A 206 58.61 102.24 33.61
N ARG A 207 57.97 102.76 34.67
CA ARG A 207 57.15 101.96 35.58
C ARG A 207 55.93 101.37 34.89
N GLU A 208 55.23 102.17 34.08
CA GLU A 208 54.06 101.71 33.33
C GLU A 208 54.42 100.62 32.32
N ARG A 209 55.54 100.80 31.61
CA ARG A 209 56.06 99.81 30.67
C ARG A 209 56.55 98.53 31.37
N LEU A 210 57.15 98.65 32.55
CA LEU A 210 57.54 97.50 33.34
C LEU A 210 56.30 96.72 33.78
N GLN A 211 55.26 97.41 34.28
CA GLN A 211 54.00 96.79 34.69
C GLN A 211 53.30 96.09 33.52
N SER A 212 53.27 96.69 32.32
CA SER A 212 52.68 96.03 31.14
C SER A 212 53.42 94.74 30.78
N LEU A 213 54.76 94.76 30.79
CA LEU A 213 55.58 93.57 30.53
C LEU A 213 55.40 92.48 31.59
N GLU A 214 55.26 92.85 32.87
CA GLU A 214 54.94 91.89 33.93
C GLU A 214 53.58 91.22 33.71
N THR A 215 52.56 91.99 33.29
CA THR A 215 51.25 91.40 32.97
C THR A 215 51.31 90.49 31.74
N GLU A 216 52.04 90.87 30.69
CA GLU A 216 52.24 90.02 29.51
C GLU A 216 52.96 88.72 29.87
N LEU A 217 54.01 88.78 30.69
CA LEU A 217 54.73 87.60 31.17
C LEU A 217 53.81 86.66 31.97
N LEU A 218 53.02 87.20 32.90
CA LEU A 218 52.05 86.42 33.68
C LEU A 218 51.02 85.75 32.77
N THR A 219 50.50 86.46 31.76
CA THR A 219 49.55 85.86 30.81
C THR A 219 50.19 84.77 29.96
N ALA A 220 51.44 84.95 29.53
CA ALA A 220 52.19 83.94 28.79
C ALA A 220 52.46 82.69 29.63
N ASP A 221 52.74 82.85 30.93
CA ASP A 221 52.93 81.74 31.87
C ASP A 221 51.65 80.90 32.04
N VAL A 222 50.51 81.56 32.24
CA VAL A 222 49.20 80.88 32.32
C VAL A 222 48.90 80.12 31.03
N GLN A 223 49.17 80.71 29.85
CA GLN A 223 48.99 80.03 28.57
C GLN A 223 49.90 78.81 28.42
N ARG A 224 51.17 78.93 28.80
CA ARG A 224 52.15 77.84 28.77
C ARG A 224 51.73 76.69 29.69
N ASP A 225 51.19 77.00 30.86
CA ASP A 225 50.69 75.99 31.79
C ASP A 225 49.42 75.31 31.27
N GLY A 226 48.52 76.08 30.62
CA GLY A 226 47.38 75.51 29.89
C GLY A 226 47.81 74.52 28.78
N LEU A 227 48.83 74.89 27.99
CA LEU A 227 49.39 74.00 26.96
C LEU A 227 50.06 72.75 27.57
N ARG A 228 50.79 72.90 28.68
CA ARG A 228 51.38 71.76 29.40
C ARG A 228 50.31 70.81 29.93
N HIS A 229 49.25 71.33 30.53
CA HIS A 229 48.15 70.52 31.02
C HIS A 229 47.45 69.75 29.89
N SER A 230 47.16 70.42 28.77
CA SER A 230 46.58 69.77 27.59
C SER A 230 47.50 68.68 27.03
N LYS A 231 48.82 68.93 26.93
CA LYS A 231 49.80 67.93 26.52
C LYS A 231 49.77 66.68 27.41
N GLN A 232 49.75 66.87 28.73
CA GLN A 232 49.71 65.77 29.69
C GLN A 232 48.41 64.94 29.54
N GLN A 233 47.25 65.59 29.39
CA GLN A 233 45.99 64.89 29.12
C GLN A 233 46.04 64.04 27.85
N TYR A 234 46.66 64.56 26.77
CA TYR A 234 46.84 63.79 25.53
C TYR A 234 47.80 62.61 25.71
N GLU A 235 48.87 62.77 26.47
CA GLU A 235 49.80 61.68 26.79
C GLU A 235 49.10 60.56 27.57
N GLU A 236 48.32 60.89 28.60
CA GLU A 236 47.51 59.92 29.36
C GLU A 236 46.45 59.23 28.48
N PHE A 237 45.82 59.97 27.56
CA PHE A 237 44.88 59.39 26.61
C PHE A 237 45.55 58.38 25.68
N LEU A 238 46.71 58.73 25.11
CA LEU A 238 47.46 57.81 24.25
C LEU A 238 47.97 56.60 25.02
N GLU A 239 48.21 56.73 26.33
CA GLU A 239 48.56 55.61 27.20
C GLU A 239 47.44 54.59 27.32
N LYS A 240 46.26 55.04 27.72
CA LYS A 240 45.05 54.20 27.76
C LYS A 240 44.73 53.59 26.40
N LEU A 241 44.91 54.35 25.32
CA LEU A 241 44.68 53.84 23.96
C LEU A 241 45.71 52.78 23.57
N SER A 242 46.97 52.93 23.97
CA SER A 242 48.01 51.91 23.71
C SER A 242 47.73 50.62 24.46
N GLU A 243 47.32 50.70 25.73
CA GLU A 243 46.90 49.54 26.52
C GLU A 243 45.69 48.83 25.88
N THR A 244 44.67 49.61 25.48
CA THR A 244 43.46 49.10 24.83
C THR A 244 43.80 48.37 23.52
N MET A 245 44.74 48.93 22.75
CA MET A 245 45.22 48.34 21.49
C MET A 245 46.28 47.23 21.70
N LYS A 246 46.70 47.00 22.95
CA LYS A 246 47.75 46.06 23.38
C LYS A 246 49.10 46.30 22.68
N VAL A 247 49.50 47.57 22.60
CA VAL A 247 50.78 48.03 22.06
C VAL A 247 51.60 48.82 23.10
N ASP A 248 51.16 48.81 24.35
CA ASP A 248 51.77 49.44 25.50
C ASP A 248 53.24 49.07 25.65
N SER A 249 53.58 47.77 25.59
CA SER A 249 54.97 47.29 25.73
C SER A 249 55.94 47.87 24.71
N ILE A 250 55.46 48.16 23.50
CA ILE A 250 56.27 48.77 22.43
C ILE A 250 56.20 50.30 22.57
N ALA A 251 55.06 50.85 22.96
CA ALA A 251 54.85 52.29 23.08
C ALA A 251 55.70 52.96 24.17
N VAL A 252 56.16 52.23 25.21
CA VAL A 252 57.05 52.80 26.25
C VAL A 252 58.39 53.26 25.67
N ASP A 253 58.93 52.53 24.69
CA ASP A 253 60.26 52.78 24.14
C ASP A 253 60.26 53.76 22.94
N ILE A 254 59.08 54.14 22.46
CA ILE A 254 58.96 54.99 21.27
C ILE A 254 58.30 56.30 21.65
N GLY A 255 58.95 57.42 21.32
CA GLY A 255 58.46 58.77 21.64
C GLY A 255 57.04 59.04 21.12
N PHE A 256 56.41 60.06 21.72
CA PHE A 256 55.02 60.47 21.49
C PHE A 256 54.57 60.46 20.02
N ASP A 257 55.38 61.03 19.11
CA ASP A 257 55.03 61.15 17.69
C ASP A 257 54.91 59.80 16.97
N MET A 258 55.70 58.81 17.39
CA MET A 258 55.68 57.48 16.78
C MET A 258 54.64 56.58 17.44
N ARG A 259 54.32 56.81 18.72
CA ARG A 259 53.23 56.13 19.43
C ARG A 259 51.90 56.24 18.66
N LEU A 260 51.59 57.43 18.15
CA LEU A 260 50.39 57.67 17.34
C LEU A 260 50.38 56.83 16.05
N LYS A 261 51.52 56.77 15.35
CA LYS A 261 51.66 55.95 14.12
C LYS A 261 51.54 54.45 14.43
N LEU A 262 52.12 54.00 15.54
CA LEU A 262 52.01 52.61 15.98
C LEU A 262 50.56 52.22 16.27
N ILE A 263 49.82 53.06 17.00
CA ILE A 263 48.39 52.87 17.28
C ILE A 263 47.60 52.81 15.97
N LEU A 264 47.86 53.73 15.03
CA LEU A 264 47.19 53.74 13.72
C LEU A 264 47.44 52.44 12.95
N SER A 265 48.71 52.03 12.83
CA SER A 265 49.07 50.77 12.15
C SER A 265 48.46 49.55 12.83
N ARG A 266 48.37 49.56 14.16
CA ARG A 266 47.70 48.49 14.92
C ARG A 266 46.20 48.44 14.63
N ALA A 267 45.53 49.58 14.59
CA ALA A 267 44.11 49.65 14.26
C ALA A 267 43.84 49.14 12.83
N GLU A 268 44.65 49.56 11.85
CA GLU A 268 44.56 49.04 10.48
C GLU A 268 44.78 47.53 10.40
N GLN A 269 45.73 47.00 11.18
CA GLN A 269 45.97 45.56 11.28
C GLN A 269 44.76 44.82 11.85
N LEU A 270 44.16 45.32 12.93
CA LEU A 270 42.97 44.72 13.55
C LEU A 270 41.80 44.69 12.57
N VAL A 271 41.56 45.78 11.85
CA VAL A 271 40.51 45.85 10.82
C VAL A 271 40.73 44.80 9.73
N LYS A 272 41.98 44.63 9.27
CA LYS A 272 42.31 43.59 8.27
C LYS A 272 42.09 42.17 8.82
N GLN A 273 42.47 41.93 10.09
CA GLN A 273 42.29 40.63 10.75
C GLN A 273 40.80 40.29 10.93
N GLU A 274 40.00 41.24 11.41
CA GLU A 274 38.55 41.05 11.53
C GLU A 274 37.89 40.86 10.16
N GLY A 275 38.31 41.60 9.14
CA GLY A 275 37.83 41.43 7.77
C GLY A 275 38.11 40.02 7.22
N ALA A 276 39.31 39.48 7.45
CA ALA A 276 39.65 38.12 7.06
C ALA A 276 38.81 37.07 7.82
N ALA A 277 38.70 37.18 9.15
CA ALA A 277 37.90 36.28 9.97
C ALA A 277 36.40 36.31 9.58
N LEU A 278 35.87 37.49 9.22
CA LEU A 278 34.50 37.64 8.73
C LEU A 278 34.31 36.93 7.39
N MET A 279 35.26 37.05 6.47
CA MET A 279 35.21 36.37 5.17
C MET A 279 35.27 34.85 5.32
N GLU A 280 36.12 34.34 6.22
CA GLU A 280 36.18 32.92 6.57
C GLU A 280 34.85 32.42 7.15
N SER A 281 34.29 33.14 8.12
CA SER A 281 32.98 32.84 8.73
C SER A 281 31.85 32.83 7.69
N LYS A 282 31.83 33.81 6.78
CA LYS A 282 30.88 33.88 5.66
C LYS A 282 31.01 32.67 4.73
N SER A 283 32.25 32.27 4.43
CA SER A 283 32.54 31.09 3.59
C SER A 283 32.08 29.78 4.24
N LEU A 284 32.31 29.63 5.56
CA LEU A 284 31.86 28.48 6.35
C LEU A 284 30.34 28.43 6.41
N THR A 285 29.70 29.56 6.65
CA THR A 285 28.24 29.70 6.68
C THR A 285 27.63 29.29 5.35
N TYR A 286 28.18 29.75 4.22
CA TYR A 286 27.73 29.34 2.89
C TYR A 286 27.93 27.84 2.63
N SER A 287 29.04 27.27 3.09
CA SER A 287 29.30 25.82 3.02
C SER A 287 28.26 25.02 3.81
N LEU A 288 27.98 25.43 5.06
CA LEU A 288 26.97 24.81 5.91
C LEU A 288 25.57 24.95 5.32
N GLN A 289 25.22 26.12 4.79
CA GLN A 289 23.93 26.35 4.13
C GLN A 289 23.73 25.41 2.93
N ARG A 290 24.78 25.18 2.12
CA ARG A 290 24.74 24.18 1.04
C ARG A 290 24.54 22.76 1.56
N LYS A 291 25.23 22.36 2.64
CA LYS A 291 25.03 21.05 3.28
C LYS A 291 23.62 20.87 3.81
N VAL A 292 23.06 21.88 4.46
CA VAL A 292 21.67 21.87 4.96
C VAL A 292 20.68 21.72 3.80
N LYS A 293 20.89 22.45 2.70
CA LYS A 293 20.05 22.31 1.50
C LYS A 293 20.10 20.89 0.94
N SER A 294 21.29 20.32 0.80
CA SER A 294 21.49 18.95 0.32
C SER A 294 20.82 17.90 1.23
N HIS A 295 20.97 18.01 2.55
CA HIS A 295 20.30 17.12 3.50
C HIS A 295 18.77 17.27 3.48
N LYS A 296 18.26 18.49 3.28
CA LYS A 296 16.83 18.74 3.13
C LYS A 296 16.26 18.05 1.88
N GLU A 297 16.90 18.23 0.74
CA GLU A 297 16.53 17.55 -0.52
C GLU A 297 16.59 16.01 -0.37
N GLN A 298 17.61 15.49 0.31
CA GLN A 298 17.73 14.06 0.61
C GLN A 298 16.59 13.55 1.51
N LEU A 299 16.19 14.34 2.52
CA LEU A 299 15.09 13.99 3.42
C LEU A 299 13.74 14.02 2.69
N GLU A 300 13.51 15.02 1.84
CA GLU A 300 12.32 15.13 1.01
C GLU A 300 12.21 13.91 0.05
N SER A 301 13.31 13.54 -0.61
CA SER A 301 13.37 12.34 -1.45
C SER A 301 13.03 11.05 -0.70
N LYS A 302 13.61 10.85 0.51
CA LYS A 302 13.26 9.71 1.36
C LYS A 302 11.81 9.76 1.84
N GLY A 303 11.29 10.95 2.16
CA GLY A 303 9.90 11.18 2.54
C GLY A 303 8.93 10.75 1.44
N LEU A 304 9.21 11.13 0.18
CA LEU A 304 8.44 10.69 -0.98
C LEU A 304 8.50 9.16 -1.17
N HIS A 305 9.67 8.55 -0.99
CA HIS A 305 9.79 7.09 -1.05
C HIS A 305 8.96 6.38 0.03
N ILE A 306 8.97 6.89 1.27
CA ILE A 306 8.13 6.36 2.36
C ILE A 306 6.64 6.51 2.01
N GLN A 307 6.22 7.64 1.45
CA GLN A 307 4.83 7.83 1.02
C GLN A 307 4.43 6.83 -0.07
N PHE A 308 5.31 6.58 -1.05
CA PHE A 308 5.09 5.57 -2.08
C PHE A 308 4.95 4.16 -1.48
N LEU A 309 5.83 3.77 -0.56
CA LEU A 309 5.75 2.49 0.12
C LEU A 309 4.47 2.34 0.94
N ARG A 310 4.06 3.39 1.68
CA ARG A 310 2.79 3.39 2.42
C ARG A 310 1.59 3.22 1.49
N LYS A 311 1.59 3.90 0.34
CA LYS A 311 0.56 3.72 -0.69
C LYS A 311 0.54 2.29 -1.20
N LYS A 312 1.70 1.72 -1.52
CA LYS A 312 1.81 0.34 -2.03
C LYS A 312 1.34 -0.69 -1.01
N ILE A 313 1.67 -0.51 0.28
CA ILE A 313 1.17 -1.36 1.36
C ILE A 313 -0.36 -1.28 1.44
N SER A 314 -0.93 -0.06 1.37
CA SER A 314 -2.38 0.13 1.41
C SER A 314 -3.08 -0.56 0.24
N GLU A 315 -2.54 -0.44 -0.98
CA GLU A 315 -3.03 -1.16 -2.18
C GLU A 315 -2.98 -2.67 -1.99
N LEU A 316 -1.88 -3.22 -1.47
CA LEU A 316 -1.73 -4.66 -1.21
C LEU A 316 -2.68 -5.16 -0.11
N GLU A 317 -2.93 -4.35 0.92
CA GLU A 317 -3.91 -4.68 1.96
C GLU A 317 -5.34 -4.68 1.43
N GLU A 318 -5.69 -3.75 0.55
CA GLU A 318 -6.98 -3.71 -0.14
C GLU A 318 -7.16 -4.90 -1.09
N GLU A 319 -6.12 -5.23 -1.86
CA GLU A 319 -6.10 -6.42 -2.73
C GLU A 319 -6.22 -7.72 -1.93
N LYS A 320 -5.58 -7.81 -0.76
CA LYS A 320 -5.75 -8.95 0.14
C LYS A 320 -7.18 -9.04 0.67
N ARG A 321 -7.76 -7.91 1.11
CA ARG A 321 -9.14 -7.85 1.61
C ARG A 321 -10.14 -8.26 0.52
N SER A 322 -9.97 -7.80 -0.72
CA SER A 322 -10.84 -8.17 -1.83
C SER A 322 -10.70 -9.64 -2.21
N ARG A 323 -9.49 -10.20 -2.24
CA ARG A 323 -9.26 -11.65 -2.44
C ARG A 323 -9.92 -12.49 -1.35
N SER A 324 -9.71 -12.16 -0.08
CA SER A 324 -10.32 -12.91 1.03
C SER A 324 -11.85 -12.82 1.00
N ALA A 325 -12.43 -11.68 0.60
CA ALA A 325 -13.88 -11.57 0.41
C ALA A 325 -14.39 -12.47 -0.73
N ALA A 326 -13.66 -12.52 -1.85
CA ALA A 326 -13.99 -13.39 -2.98
C ALA A 326 -13.87 -14.89 -2.62
N GLU A 327 -12.80 -15.29 -1.93
CA GLU A 327 -12.60 -16.66 -1.44
C GLU A 327 -13.71 -17.07 -0.46
N GLN A 328 -14.12 -16.16 0.43
CA GLN A 328 -15.22 -16.41 1.35
C GLN A 328 -16.56 -16.58 0.62
N GLU A 329 -16.84 -15.76 -0.40
CA GLU A 329 -18.04 -15.87 -1.23
C GLU A 329 -18.06 -17.19 -2.02
N GLU A 330 -16.93 -17.60 -2.59
CA GLU A 330 -16.77 -18.88 -3.29
C GLU A 330 -17.04 -20.06 -2.34
N GLY A 331 -16.45 -20.05 -1.14
CA GLY A 331 -16.70 -21.06 -0.11
C GLY A 331 -18.16 -21.11 0.36
N LEU A 332 -18.84 -19.96 0.47
CA LEU A 332 -20.27 -19.89 0.76
C LEU A 332 -21.12 -20.49 -0.37
N MET A 333 -20.76 -20.22 -1.63
CA MET A 333 -21.44 -20.78 -2.80
C MET A 333 -21.25 -22.28 -2.91
N GLU A 334 -20.05 -22.79 -2.64
CA GLU A 334 -19.78 -24.23 -2.59
C GLU A 334 -20.54 -24.91 -1.45
N THR A 335 -20.58 -24.29 -0.26
CA THR A 335 -21.38 -24.78 0.87
C THR A 335 -22.86 -24.89 0.50
N ARG A 336 -23.43 -23.85 -0.13
CA ARG A 336 -24.82 -23.88 -0.61
C ARG A 336 -25.06 -24.97 -1.66
N ARG A 337 -24.10 -25.19 -2.57
CA ARG A 337 -24.17 -26.25 -3.59
C ARG A 337 -24.15 -27.65 -2.97
N LEU A 338 -23.24 -27.87 -2.01
CA LEU A 338 -23.16 -29.12 -1.27
C LEU A 338 -24.43 -29.35 -0.45
N GLN A 339 -24.97 -28.32 0.21
CA GLN A 339 -26.22 -28.41 0.95
C GLN A 339 -27.39 -28.86 0.05
N ARG A 340 -27.56 -28.26 -1.14
CA ARG A 340 -28.56 -28.72 -2.12
C ARG A 340 -28.34 -30.16 -2.59
N LYS A 341 -27.08 -30.62 -2.67
CA LYS A 341 -26.76 -32.02 -3.01
C LYS A 341 -27.14 -32.96 -1.86
N VAL A 342 -26.86 -32.56 -0.62
CA VAL A 342 -27.27 -33.29 0.58
C VAL A 342 -28.78 -33.40 0.67
N GLU A 343 -29.52 -32.30 0.46
CA GLU A 343 -30.99 -32.32 0.46
C GLU A 343 -31.56 -33.26 -0.62
N ARG A 344 -31.00 -33.23 -1.83
CA ARG A 344 -31.37 -34.18 -2.90
C ARG A 344 -31.12 -35.63 -2.50
N LEU A 345 -29.91 -35.94 -2.03
CA LEU A 345 -29.55 -37.29 -1.59
C LEU A 345 -30.41 -37.75 -0.40
N GLN A 346 -30.77 -36.86 0.52
CA GLN A 346 -31.69 -37.17 1.61
C GLN A 346 -33.09 -37.51 1.11
N ASN A 347 -33.59 -36.78 0.10
CA ASN A 347 -34.89 -37.06 -0.51
C ASN A 347 -34.87 -38.38 -1.29
N GLU A 348 -33.82 -38.66 -2.06
CA GLU A 348 -33.61 -39.94 -2.74
C GLU A 348 -33.54 -41.10 -1.73
N LEU A 349 -32.81 -40.92 -0.61
CA LEU A 349 -32.75 -41.91 0.46
C LEU A 349 -34.12 -42.16 1.09
N LYS A 350 -34.92 -41.11 1.34
CA LYS A 350 -36.30 -41.25 1.84
C LYS A 350 -37.17 -42.02 0.85
N ALA A 351 -37.10 -41.69 -0.44
CA ALA A 351 -37.84 -42.40 -1.48
C ALA A 351 -37.43 -43.88 -1.58
N ALA A 352 -36.12 -44.17 -1.53
CA ALA A 352 -35.61 -45.54 -1.54
C ALA A 352 -36.04 -46.33 -0.29
N LYS A 353 -36.06 -45.69 0.90
CA LYS A 353 -36.60 -46.30 2.12
C LYS A 353 -38.08 -46.64 1.98
N LEU A 354 -38.90 -45.73 1.43
CA LEU A 354 -40.32 -45.96 1.17
C LEU A 354 -40.52 -47.12 0.19
N SER A 355 -39.78 -47.14 -0.91
CA SER A 355 -39.82 -48.25 -1.87
C SER A 355 -39.37 -49.57 -1.24
N ASN A 356 -38.34 -49.58 -0.39
CA ASN A 356 -37.92 -50.79 0.32
C ASN A 356 -39.00 -51.29 1.30
N THR A 357 -39.68 -50.39 2.01
CA THR A 357 -40.81 -50.77 2.87
C THR A 357 -41.98 -51.32 2.06
N GLU A 358 -42.27 -50.76 0.88
CA GLU A 358 -43.29 -51.27 -0.03
C GLU A 358 -42.92 -52.65 -0.58
N LEU A 359 -41.69 -52.84 -1.06
CA LEU A 359 -41.19 -54.13 -1.52
C LEU A 359 -41.21 -55.19 -0.41
N LYS A 360 -40.88 -54.81 0.84
CA LYS A 360 -41.03 -55.71 1.99
C LYS A 360 -42.49 -56.12 2.21
N ALA A 361 -43.43 -55.17 2.09
CA ALA A 361 -44.86 -55.47 2.19
C ALA A 361 -45.34 -56.37 1.03
N GLN A 362 -44.87 -56.14 -0.18
CA GLN A 362 -45.14 -57.01 -1.34
C GLN A 362 -44.54 -58.42 -1.15
N LEU A 363 -43.35 -58.51 -0.58
CA LEU A 363 -42.70 -59.79 -0.27
C LEU A 363 -43.48 -60.58 0.79
N THR A 364 -43.93 -59.92 1.86
CA THR A 364 -44.79 -60.56 2.87
C THR A 364 -46.10 -61.05 2.26
N HIS A 365 -46.73 -60.23 1.41
CA HIS A 365 -47.94 -60.64 0.69
C HIS A 365 -47.70 -61.83 -0.26
N THR A 366 -46.57 -61.82 -0.99
CA THR A 366 -46.19 -62.94 -1.88
C THR A 366 -45.93 -64.22 -1.08
N ASN A 367 -45.30 -64.12 0.09
CA ASN A 367 -45.10 -65.26 0.98
C ASN A 367 -46.43 -65.83 1.49
N GLU A 368 -47.40 -64.98 1.85
CA GLU A 368 -48.75 -65.41 2.21
C GLU A 368 -49.44 -66.13 1.04
N LEU A 369 -49.35 -65.60 -0.18
CA LEU A 369 -49.88 -66.25 -1.38
C LEU A 369 -49.20 -67.60 -1.65
N LYS A 370 -47.87 -67.68 -1.52
CA LYS A 370 -47.12 -68.92 -1.67
C LYS A 370 -47.54 -69.95 -0.62
N LEU A 371 -47.78 -69.54 0.62
CA LEU A 371 -48.31 -70.41 1.68
C LEU A 371 -49.68 -70.99 1.27
N LYS A 372 -50.60 -70.13 0.80
CA LYS A 372 -51.91 -70.57 0.28
C LYS A 372 -51.79 -71.54 -0.91
N VAL A 373 -50.87 -71.28 -1.84
CA VAL A 373 -50.61 -72.19 -2.98
C VAL A 373 -50.04 -73.53 -2.49
N MET A 374 -49.15 -73.53 -1.50
CA MET A 374 -48.64 -74.76 -0.89
C MET A 374 -49.75 -75.56 -0.20
N GLU A 375 -50.64 -74.90 0.56
CA GLU A 375 -51.82 -75.52 1.17
C GLU A 375 -52.76 -76.13 0.11
N GLN A 376 -53.01 -75.40 -0.99
CA GLN A 376 -53.77 -75.91 -2.13
C GLN A 376 -53.07 -77.09 -2.82
N SER A 377 -51.76 -77.06 -2.98
CA SER A 377 -50.99 -78.17 -3.57
C SER A 377 -51.02 -79.41 -2.67
N GLN A 378 -50.98 -79.23 -1.35
CA GLN A 378 -51.07 -80.33 -0.38
C GLN A 378 -52.45 -80.99 -0.43
N THR A 379 -53.52 -80.19 -0.45
CA THR A 379 -54.89 -80.72 -0.61
C THR A 379 -55.08 -81.41 -1.96
N MET A 380 -54.50 -80.87 -3.05
CA MET A 380 -54.50 -81.53 -4.37
C MET A 380 -53.73 -82.87 -4.34
N GLN A 381 -52.60 -82.93 -3.64
CA GLN A 381 -51.83 -84.17 -3.47
C GLN A 381 -52.61 -85.22 -2.66
N GLU A 382 -53.33 -84.81 -1.61
CA GLU A 382 -54.22 -85.68 -0.85
C GLU A 382 -55.38 -86.20 -1.71
N GLN A 383 -56.00 -85.32 -2.52
CA GLN A 383 -57.01 -85.73 -3.50
C GLN A 383 -56.45 -86.71 -4.54
N LYS A 384 -55.22 -86.48 -5.02
CA LYS A 384 -54.53 -87.41 -5.94
C LYS A 384 -54.30 -88.77 -5.30
N LYS A 385 -53.83 -88.84 -4.05
CA LYS A 385 -53.68 -90.11 -3.32
C LYS A 385 -55.02 -90.85 -3.21
N ARG A 386 -56.12 -90.15 -2.94
CA ARG A 386 -57.47 -90.75 -2.93
C ARG A 386 -57.88 -91.26 -4.31
N LEU A 387 -57.55 -90.53 -5.39
CA LEU A 387 -57.78 -90.96 -6.76
C LEU A 387 -56.98 -92.22 -7.11
N ASP A 388 -55.71 -92.28 -6.71
CA ASP A 388 -54.85 -93.44 -6.93
C ASP A 388 -55.37 -94.69 -6.18
N GLN A 389 -55.86 -94.53 -4.95
CA GLN A 389 -56.53 -95.61 -4.20
C GLN A 389 -57.81 -96.10 -4.91
N LEU A 390 -58.59 -95.18 -5.48
CA LEU A 390 -59.76 -95.49 -6.32
C LEU A 390 -59.37 -96.24 -7.60
N MET A 391 -58.30 -95.82 -8.27
CA MET A 391 -57.73 -96.49 -9.44
C MET A 391 -57.23 -97.91 -9.10
N GLU A 392 -56.58 -98.08 -7.95
CA GLU A 392 -56.15 -99.39 -7.49
C GLU A 392 -57.35 -100.31 -7.17
N GLY A 393 -58.41 -99.75 -6.58
CA GLY A 393 -59.70 -100.42 -6.43
C GLY A 393 -60.32 -100.83 -7.78
N LYS A 394 -60.30 -99.92 -8.75
CA LYS A 394 -60.79 -100.17 -10.12
C LYS A 394 -60.01 -101.30 -10.81
N THR A 395 -58.67 -101.28 -10.76
CA THR A 395 -57.84 -102.33 -11.38
C THR A 395 -58.02 -103.69 -10.69
N LYS A 396 -58.26 -103.73 -9.37
CA LYS A 396 -58.64 -104.97 -8.65
C LYS A 396 -60.01 -105.49 -9.11
N LEU A 397 -60.98 -104.61 -9.38
CA LEU A 397 -62.27 -104.97 -9.97
C LEU A 397 -62.12 -105.45 -11.43
N GLU A 398 -61.32 -104.77 -12.25
CA GLU A 398 -61.04 -105.17 -13.64
C GLU A 398 -60.38 -106.56 -13.71
N LYS A 399 -59.41 -106.87 -12.82
CA LYS A 399 -58.80 -108.20 -12.74
C LYS A 399 -59.79 -109.30 -12.34
N LYS A 400 -60.76 -108.99 -11.47
CA LYS A 400 -61.86 -109.92 -11.13
C LYS A 400 -62.84 -110.09 -12.30
N LEU A 401 -63.12 -109.02 -13.04
CA LEU A 401 -63.96 -109.08 -14.24
C LEU A 401 -63.31 -109.90 -15.36
N SER A 402 -61.99 -109.78 -15.56
CA SER A 402 -61.28 -110.55 -16.57
C SER A 402 -61.19 -112.04 -16.25
N THR A 403 -61.12 -112.42 -14.97
CA THR A 403 -61.17 -113.84 -14.55
C THR A 403 -62.56 -114.43 -14.80
N VAL A 404 -63.62 -113.72 -14.42
CA VAL A 404 -65.00 -114.15 -14.69
C VAL A 404 -65.30 -114.21 -16.20
N SER A 405 -64.75 -113.28 -16.99
CA SER A 405 -64.86 -113.29 -18.45
C SER A 405 -64.13 -114.48 -19.10
N SER A 406 -62.94 -114.84 -18.61
CA SER A 406 -62.18 -116.02 -19.08
C SER A 406 -62.91 -117.32 -18.80
N ASP A 407 -63.49 -117.46 -17.61
CA ASP A 407 -64.26 -118.65 -17.23
C ASP A 407 -65.52 -118.80 -18.11
N LEU A 408 -66.21 -117.70 -18.42
CA LEU A 408 -67.34 -117.68 -19.36
C LEU A 408 -66.93 -118.08 -20.78
N GLN A 409 -65.80 -117.56 -21.29
CA GLN A 409 -65.31 -117.85 -22.63
C GLN A 409 -64.87 -119.32 -22.79
N SER A 410 -64.33 -119.93 -21.73
CA SER A 410 -64.01 -121.37 -21.71
C SER A 410 -65.26 -122.25 -21.78
N LYS A 411 -66.37 -121.80 -21.18
CA LYS A 411 -67.66 -122.49 -21.15
C LYS A 411 -68.42 -122.35 -22.48
N GLU A 412 -68.24 -121.23 -23.17
CA GLU A 412 -68.75 -120.97 -24.52
C GLU A 412 -68.04 -121.82 -25.59
N LYS A 413 -66.72 -122.04 -25.46
CA LYS A 413 -65.98 -122.90 -26.40
C LYS A 413 -66.42 -124.36 -26.31
N LYS A 414 -66.65 -124.86 -25.09
CA LYS A 414 -67.13 -126.24 -24.85
C LYS A 414 -68.54 -126.49 -25.42
N THR A 415 -69.42 -125.50 -25.33
CA THR A 415 -70.77 -125.57 -25.93
C THR A 415 -70.74 -125.48 -27.46
N ARG A 416 -69.76 -124.80 -28.06
CA ARG A 416 -69.55 -124.77 -29.52
C ARG A 416 -69.12 -126.13 -30.09
N ASP A 417 -68.25 -126.85 -29.40
CA ASP A 417 -67.77 -128.18 -29.82
C ASP A 417 -68.90 -129.22 -29.74
N ASP A 418 -69.73 -129.17 -28.69
CA ASP A 418 -70.92 -130.02 -28.55
C ASP A 418 -71.98 -129.72 -29.64
N GLN A 419 -72.13 -128.45 -30.02
CA GLN A 419 -73.04 -128.01 -31.09
C GLN A 419 -72.59 -128.49 -32.48
N GLN A 420 -71.28 -128.57 -32.75
CA GLN A 420 -70.75 -129.11 -33.99
C GLN A 420 -70.99 -130.62 -34.12
N GLN A 421 -70.83 -131.38 -33.03
CA GLN A 421 -71.14 -132.83 -33.02
C GLN A 421 -72.63 -133.11 -33.27
N LEU A 422 -73.52 -132.27 -32.73
CA LEU A 422 -74.97 -132.36 -32.92
C LEU A 422 -75.40 -132.13 -34.38
N ASN A 423 -74.73 -131.22 -35.10
CA ASN A 423 -75.02 -130.94 -36.50
C ASN A 423 -74.59 -132.11 -37.42
N THR A 424 -73.48 -132.79 -37.11
CA THR A 424 -73.03 -133.97 -37.85
C THR A 424 -73.98 -135.15 -37.70
N LEU A 425 -74.55 -135.35 -36.49
CA LEU A 425 -75.57 -136.37 -36.22
C LEU A 425 -76.91 -136.06 -36.89
N ARG A 426 -77.30 -134.78 -36.98
CA ARG A 426 -78.52 -134.37 -37.71
C ARG A 426 -78.44 -134.60 -39.22
N GLN A 427 -77.27 -134.38 -39.83
CA GLN A 427 -77.07 -134.66 -41.27
C GLN A 427 -77.17 -136.15 -41.58
N SER A 428 -76.71 -137.02 -40.69
CA SER A 428 -76.82 -138.48 -40.87
C SER A 428 -78.25 -138.99 -40.64
N LEU A 429 -79.03 -138.36 -39.76
CA LEU A 429 -80.45 -138.68 -39.56
C LEU A 429 -81.33 -138.25 -40.76
N ALA A 430 -81.00 -137.13 -41.40
CA ALA A 430 -81.70 -136.67 -42.61
C ALA A 430 -81.50 -137.64 -43.78
N GLN A 431 -80.27 -138.16 -43.97
CA GLN A 431 -79.96 -139.15 -44.99
C GLN A 431 -80.68 -140.50 -44.77
N LEU A 432 -80.95 -140.87 -43.51
CA LEU A 432 -81.74 -142.06 -43.18
C LEU A 432 -83.25 -141.83 -43.41
N SER A 433 -83.75 -140.63 -43.12
CA SER A 433 -85.16 -140.26 -43.35
C SER A 433 -85.51 -140.17 -44.84
N ASP A 434 -84.58 -139.71 -45.68
CA ASP A 434 -84.78 -139.68 -47.13
C ASP A 434 -84.77 -141.11 -47.73
N ARG A 435 -83.93 -142.01 -47.21
CA ARG A 435 -83.94 -143.45 -47.57
C ARG A 435 -85.22 -144.16 -47.13
N GLU A 436 -85.78 -143.81 -45.98
CA GLU A 436 -87.05 -144.36 -45.50
C GLU A 436 -88.20 -143.91 -46.42
N ARG A 437 -88.20 -142.65 -46.85
CA ARG A 437 -89.19 -142.11 -47.80
C ARG A 437 -89.12 -142.82 -49.15
N GLU A 438 -87.93 -143.06 -49.69
CA GLU A 438 -87.73 -143.82 -50.93
C GLU A 438 -88.24 -145.27 -50.83
N LEU A 439 -88.10 -145.93 -49.67
CA LEU A 439 -88.59 -147.29 -49.43
C LEU A 439 -90.12 -147.35 -49.30
N VAL A 440 -90.73 -146.34 -48.67
CA VAL A 440 -92.19 -146.21 -48.59
C VAL A 440 -92.80 -145.88 -49.96
N ASP A 441 -92.16 -145.01 -50.75
CA ASP A 441 -92.57 -144.70 -52.12
C ASP A 441 -92.44 -145.94 -53.02
N PHE A 442 -91.36 -146.71 -52.87
CA PHE A 442 -91.19 -147.99 -53.57
C PHE A 442 -92.28 -149.01 -53.19
N GLN A 443 -92.61 -149.13 -51.89
CA GLN A 443 -93.70 -150.00 -51.44
C GLN A 443 -95.06 -149.57 -52.02
N MET A 444 -95.30 -148.26 -52.12
CA MET A 444 -96.52 -147.68 -52.69
C MET A 444 -96.63 -147.97 -54.19
N VAL A 445 -95.54 -147.78 -54.95
CA VAL A 445 -95.48 -148.05 -56.39
C VAL A 445 -95.65 -149.54 -56.68
N VAL A 446 -95.00 -150.42 -55.92
CA VAL A 446 -95.16 -151.88 -56.09
C VAL A 446 -96.58 -152.33 -55.74
N SER A 447 -97.20 -151.74 -54.73
CA SER A 447 -98.60 -152.03 -54.38
C SER A 447 -99.58 -151.57 -55.46
N GLN A 448 -99.32 -150.41 -56.10
CA GLN A 448 -100.10 -149.93 -57.25
C GLN A 448 -99.94 -150.81 -58.49
N MET A 449 -98.72 -151.30 -58.77
CA MET A 449 -98.48 -152.19 -59.92
C MET A 449 -99.13 -153.57 -59.78
N LEU A 450 -99.46 -154.00 -58.56
CA LEU A 450 -100.09 -155.30 -58.27
C LEU A 450 -101.62 -155.22 -58.14
N GLY A 451 -102.23 -154.05 -58.39
CA GLY A 451 -103.69 -153.90 -58.45
C GLY A 451 -104.41 -153.98 -57.09
N LEU A 452 -103.70 -153.70 -55.98
CA LEU A 452 -104.29 -153.62 -54.64
C LEU A 452 -104.81 -152.18 -54.40
N ASP A 453 -106.08 -152.03 -53.99
CA ASP A 453 -106.72 -150.72 -53.77
C ASP A 453 -106.05 -149.91 -52.64
N ALA A 454 -105.85 -148.61 -52.91
CA ALA A 454 -104.96 -147.71 -52.17
C ALA A 454 -105.49 -147.17 -50.82
N THR A 455 -106.52 -147.76 -50.21
CA THR A 455 -107.23 -147.13 -49.06
C THR A 455 -107.35 -147.96 -47.78
N THR A 456 -106.65 -149.10 -47.65
CA THR A 456 -106.48 -149.81 -46.36
C THR A 456 -105.01 -150.16 -46.09
N LEU A 457 -104.59 -150.01 -44.84
CA LEU A 457 -103.30 -149.45 -44.38
C LEU A 457 -102.14 -150.48 -44.28
N ALA A 458 -101.05 -150.19 -45.02
CA ALA A 458 -99.71 -150.80 -45.00
C ALA A 458 -99.65 -152.34 -45.01
N HIS A 459 -99.77 -152.92 -46.21
CA HIS A 459 -99.68 -154.36 -46.46
C HIS A 459 -98.33 -154.95 -45.99
N PRO A 460 -98.34 -156.05 -45.21
CA PRO A 460 -97.13 -156.79 -44.86
C PRO A 460 -96.43 -157.34 -46.12
N ASN A 461 -95.11 -157.20 -46.18
CA ASN A 461 -94.28 -157.50 -47.36
C ASN A 461 -94.48 -158.91 -47.96
N TYR A 462 -94.98 -159.89 -47.20
CA TYR A 462 -95.17 -161.26 -47.69
C TYR A 462 -96.35 -161.41 -48.67
N GLU A 463 -97.36 -160.52 -48.66
CA GLU A 463 -98.50 -160.60 -49.60
C GLU A 463 -98.15 -160.02 -50.97
N ILE A 464 -97.36 -158.94 -50.98
CA ILE A 464 -96.79 -158.32 -52.19
C ILE A 464 -95.89 -159.33 -52.93
N ILE A 465 -95.08 -160.09 -52.19
CA ILE A 465 -94.20 -161.11 -52.75
C ILE A 465 -95.00 -162.28 -53.37
N LYS A 466 -96.11 -162.69 -52.76
CA LYS A 466 -96.98 -163.78 -53.26
C LYS A 466 -97.67 -163.44 -54.59
N LEU A 467 -98.07 -162.18 -54.77
CA LEU A 467 -98.65 -161.67 -56.02
C LEU A 467 -97.60 -161.55 -57.13
N LEU A 468 -96.38 -161.11 -56.80
CA LEU A 468 -95.23 -161.09 -57.73
C LEU A 468 -94.82 -162.50 -58.19
N GLU A 469 -94.87 -163.50 -57.30
CA GLU A 469 -94.65 -164.91 -57.67
C GLU A 469 -95.70 -165.43 -58.65
N THR A 470 -96.95 -164.95 -58.58
CA THR A 470 -98.03 -165.39 -59.48
C THR A 470 -97.91 -164.74 -60.87
N PHE A 471 -97.37 -163.52 -60.95
CA PHE A 471 -97.15 -162.78 -62.21
C PHE A 471 -95.97 -163.35 -63.04
N LEU A 472 -94.95 -163.91 -62.38
CA LEU A 472 -93.76 -164.46 -63.05
C LEU A 472 -93.97 -165.85 -63.69
N HIS A 473 -95.10 -166.53 -63.45
CA HIS A 473 -95.39 -167.84 -64.04
C HIS A 473 -96.06 -167.79 -65.43
N THR A 474 -96.37 -166.61 -65.98
CA THR A 474 -97.13 -166.47 -67.25
C THR A 474 -96.34 -165.98 -68.47
N HIS A 475 -95.02 -165.82 -68.37
CA HIS A 475 -94.16 -165.55 -69.53
C HIS A 475 -92.94 -166.49 -69.58
N HIS A 476 -93.20 -167.74 -69.97
CA HIS A 476 -92.24 -168.60 -70.65
C HIS A 476 -92.80 -168.86 -72.06
N HIS A 477 -92.41 -168.07 -73.07
CA HIS A 477 -92.46 -168.45 -74.50
C HIS A 477 -92.06 -167.29 -75.42
N HIS A 478 -90.76 -167.04 -75.49
CA HIS A 478 -90.01 -166.76 -76.72
C HIS A 478 -88.56 -166.71 -76.26
N HIS A 479 -87.72 -167.63 -76.76
CA HIS A 479 -86.77 -167.27 -77.82
C HIS A 479 -85.87 -166.14 -77.32
N HIS A 480 -84.60 -166.33 -77.01
CA HIS A 480 -83.60 -167.24 -77.55
C HIS A 480 -82.39 -167.18 -76.58
N LEU A 481 -81.79 -168.32 -76.25
CA LEU A 481 -80.44 -168.71 -76.69
C LEU A 481 -79.32 -167.68 -76.44
N HIS A 482 -78.27 -168.14 -75.73
CA HIS A 482 -76.96 -167.52 -75.36
C HIS A 482 -76.98 -166.67 -74.07
N HIS A 483 -76.56 -167.12 -72.88
CA HIS A 483 -75.45 -167.99 -72.45
C HIS A 483 -74.02 -167.43 -72.72
N HIS A 484 -73.30 -167.19 -71.60
CA HIS A 484 -71.86 -167.40 -71.32
C HIS A 484 -70.81 -166.48 -72.00
N VAL A 485 -69.80 -165.90 -71.32
CA VAL A 485 -68.83 -166.53 -70.37
C VAL A 485 -68.22 -165.55 -69.29
N ASN A 486 -68.37 -165.92 -68.01
CA ASN A 486 -67.45 -165.95 -66.82
C ASN A 486 -66.40 -164.86 -66.46
N LEU A 487 -66.45 -164.32 -65.22
CA LEU A 487 -65.63 -164.71 -64.01
C LEU A 487 -66.01 -163.81 -62.78
N PRO A 488 -65.53 -163.99 -61.52
CA PRO A 488 -66.40 -164.10 -60.36
C PRO A 488 -66.35 -162.92 -59.35
N TRP A 489 -67.52 -162.69 -58.75
CA TRP A 489 -67.83 -162.30 -57.36
C TRP A 489 -66.70 -161.90 -56.40
N HIS A 490 -66.85 -160.73 -55.77
CA HIS A 490 -66.76 -160.55 -54.31
C HIS A 490 -67.46 -159.27 -53.84
N CYS A 491 -68.15 -159.40 -52.70
CA CYS A 491 -68.73 -158.33 -51.87
C CYS A 491 -67.86 -158.21 -50.57
N PRO A 492 -68.24 -157.40 -49.57
CA PRO A 492 -67.68 -156.11 -49.13
C PRO A 492 -66.68 -156.17 -47.94
N THR A 493 -66.07 -155.02 -47.59
CA THR A 493 -65.34 -154.68 -46.32
C THR A 493 -64.12 -155.50 -45.89
N HIS A 494 -63.00 -154.83 -45.54
CA HIS A 494 -61.91 -155.19 -44.60
C HIS A 494 -60.70 -154.25 -44.88
N LEU A 495 -59.74 -153.88 -44.02
CA LEU A 495 -59.39 -154.06 -42.60
C LEU A 495 -58.15 -153.15 -42.38
N ARG A 496 -58.09 -152.44 -41.24
CA ARG A 496 -56.94 -152.30 -40.29
C ARG A 496 -55.51 -152.07 -40.86
N PRO A 497 -54.64 -151.23 -40.24
CA PRO A 497 -54.50 -151.19 -38.79
C PRO A 497 -54.17 -149.87 -38.05
N HIS A 498 -54.71 -149.79 -36.83
CA HIS A 498 -54.10 -149.49 -35.51
C HIS A 498 -52.86 -148.59 -35.32
N LEU A 499 -52.93 -147.87 -34.19
CA LEU A 499 -51.89 -147.33 -33.28
C LEU A 499 -51.38 -145.89 -33.49
N HIS A 500 -51.92 -144.96 -32.67
CA HIS A 500 -51.30 -144.25 -31.51
C HIS A 500 -49.80 -143.77 -31.57
N PRO A 501 -49.34 -142.89 -30.64
CA PRO A 501 -49.28 -141.42 -30.73
C PRO A 501 -47.86 -140.86 -30.39
N GLN A 502 -47.65 -139.54 -30.32
CA GLN A 502 -46.76 -138.99 -29.27
C GLN A 502 -46.97 -137.50 -28.95
N ILE A 503 -47.27 -137.27 -27.68
CA ILE A 503 -47.14 -136.03 -26.90
C ILE A 503 -45.71 -135.99 -26.33
N GLN A 504 -45.14 -134.79 -26.14
CA GLN A 504 -44.19 -134.60 -25.04
C GLN A 504 -44.32 -133.20 -24.43
N ASP A 505 -44.50 -133.24 -23.12
CA ASP A 505 -44.63 -132.17 -22.13
C ASP A 505 -43.29 -131.49 -21.78
N LEU A 506 -43.40 -130.24 -21.27
CA LEU A 506 -42.72 -129.53 -20.14
C LEU A 506 -41.24 -129.88 -19.74
N PRO A 507 -40.46 -129.01 -19.03
CA PRO A 507 -40.91 -128.37 -17.77
C PRO A 507 -40.26 -127.03 -17.30
N ASN A 508 -40.85 -126.45 -16.23
CA ASN A 508 -40.26 -125.76 -15.04
C ASN A 508 -39.31 -124.55 -15.23
N SER A 509 -39.22 -123.50 -14.38
CA SER A 509 -39.61 -123.22 -12.99
C SER A 509 -39.23 -121.75 -12.62
N SER A 510 -39.84 -121.22 -11.53
CA SER A 510 -39.32 -120.22 -10.55
C SER A 510 -38.79 -118.86 -11.04
N SER A 511 -39.41 -117.71 -10.78
CA SER A 511 -39.49 -116.94 -9.51
C SER A 511 -38.14 -116.58 -8.85
N LEU A 512 -37.75 -115.30 -8.87
CA LEU A 512 -37.67 -114.39 -7.71
C LEU A 512 -36.79 -113.16 -8.00
N ASP A 513 -37.23 -112.05 -7.41
CA ASP A 513 -36.66 -110.70 -7.39
C ASP A 513 -35.17 -110.62 -7.02
N VAL A 514 -34.53 -109.48 -7.33
CA VAL A 514 -33.82 -108.62 -6.35
C VAL A 514 -33.30 -107.33 -7.02
N SER A 515 -33.82 -106.22 -6.50
CA SER A 515 -33.19 -104.94 -6.17
C SER A 515 -32.43 -104.10 -7.21
N THR A 516 -33.05 -102.95 -7.44
CA THR A 516 -32.51 -101.62 -7.75
C THR A 516 -31.31 -101.21 -6.89
N LEU A 517 -30.33 -100.50 -7.47
CA LEU A 517 -29.77 -99.26 -6.91
C LEU A 517 -28.90 -98.48 -7.93
N ARG A 518 -29.37 -97.26 -8.21
CA ARG A 518 -28.69 -95.98 -8.46
C ARG A 518 -27.47 -95.90 -9.38
N SER A 519 -27.65 -95.09 -10.44
CA SER A 519 -26.64 -94.16 -10.93
C SER A 519 -27.36 -92.92 -11.47
N THR A 520 -27.07 -91.73 -10.93
CA THR A 520 -27.37 -90.45 -11.59
C THR A 520 -26.25 -89.47 -11.28
N CYS A 521 -25.62 -89.05 -12.36
CA CYS A 521 -24.60 -88.02 -12.47
C CYS A 521 -25.13 -86.65 -12.04
N GLN A 522 -24.25 -85.89 -11.39
CA GLN A 522 -24.25 -84.43 -11.39
C GLN A 522 -23.61 -83.95 -12.70
N ASP A 523 -24.18 -82.92 -13.30
CA ASP A 523 -23.37 -81.89 -13.95
C ASP A 523 -24.07 -80.54 -13.77
N ASP A 524 -23.38 -79.67 -13.02
CA ASP A 524 -23.74 -78.29 -12.78
C ASP A 524 -23.11 -77.43 -13.89
N ALA A 525 -23.91 -76.54 -14.48
CA ALA A 525 -23.41 -75.41 -15.24
C ALA A 525 -24.14 -74.15 -14.80
N VAL A 526 -23.42 -73.33 -14.03
CA VAL A 526 -23.74 -71.93 -13.71
C VAL A 526 -22.91 -71.04 -14.64
N PRO A 527 -23.42 -69.85 -14.99
CA PRO A 527 -22.58 -68.69 -14.71
C PRO A 527 -23.36 -67.55 -14.04
N LEU A 528 -22.88 -67.15 -12.86
CA LEU A 528 -22.47 -65.79 -12.52
C LEU A 528 -21.56 -65.83 -11.28
#